data_AF-A0AAN6SU77-F1
#
_entry.id   AF-A0AAN6SU77-F1
#
_cell.length_a   1.000
_cell.length_b   1.000
_cell.length_c   1.000
_cell.angle_alpha   90.00
_cell.angle_beta   90.00
_cell.angle_gamma   90.00
#
_symmetry.space_group_name_H-M   'P 1'
#
loop_
_entity.id
_entity.type
_entity.pdbx_description
1 polymer ?
#
loop_
_entity_poly.entity_id
_entity_poly.type
_entity_poly.pdbx_seq_one_letter_code
_entity_poly.pdbx_strand_id
1 'polypeptide(L)'
;MATDTPAAFPCALTLDVPFPDARLAAVALQALRVDKELSSLVKRDLSAVAPEGSPDATVLRIEYKAATNRMLRVAVNSFLESLALVVEVQEELDVDVVEARQAQGGSG
;
A
#
# COMPACT_ATOMS: atom_id res chain seq x y z
N MET A 1 0.91 9.92 -29.25
CA MET A 1 -0.41 9.95 -28.61
C MET A 1 -0.80 8.50 -28.31
N ALA A 2 -0.44 7.97 -27.14
CA ALA A 2 -0.77 6.60 -26.77
C ALA A 2 -2.19 6.58 -26.19
N THR A 3 -3.13 6.05 -26.97
CA THR A 3 -4.50 5.79 -26.53
C THR A 3 -4.48 4.75 -25.43
N ASP A 4 -4.91 5.16 -24.23
CA ASP A 4 -5.22 4.28 -23.11
C ASP A 4 -6.48 3.47 -23.49
N THR A 5 -6.29 2.38 -24.23
CA THR A 5 -7.39 1.53 -24.68
C THR A 5 -7.84 0.65 -23.51
N PRO A 6 -9.10 0.77 -23.02
CA PRO A 6 -9.61 -0.06 -21.92
C PRO A 6 -9.65 -1.57 -22.23
N ALA A 7 -9.37 -1.98 -23.47
CA ALA A 7 -9.26 -3.38 -23.89
C ALA A 7 -7.91 -4.05 -23.57
N ALA A 8 -6.87 -3.31 -23.17
CA ALA A 8 -5.54 -3.89 -22.91
C ALA A 8 -5.41 -4.55 -21.51
N PHE A 9 -6.28 -4.20 -20.56
CA PHE A 9 -6.22 -4.67 -19.18
C PHE A 9 -7.62 -5.00 -18.64
N PRO A 10 -8.23 -6.13 -19.05
CA PRO A 10 -9.61 -6.49 -18.69
C PRO A 10 -9.76 -6.90 -17.20
N CYS A 11 -8.66 -7.17 -16.50
CA CYS A 11 -8.71 -7.60 -15.09
C CYS A 11 -8.31 -6.43 -14.19
N ALA A 12 -9.19 -6.04 -13.26
CA ALA A 12 -8.92 -5.03 -12.26
C ALA A 12 -9.15 -5.56 -10.84
N LEU A 13 -8.36 -5.08 -9.89
CA LEU A 13 -8.48 -5.41 -8.47
C LEU A 13 -8.07 -4.21 -7.63
N THR A 14 -8.86 -3.91 -6.61
CA THR A 14 -8.54 -2.87 -5.62
C THR A 14 -8.34 -3.54 -4.27
N LEU A 15 -7.25 -3.20 -3.59
CA LEU A 15 -6.98 -3.62 -2.22
C LEU A 15 -6.88 -2.39 -1.33
N ASP A 16 -7.55 -2.42 -0.19
CA ASP A 16 -7.46 -1.39 0.84
C ASP A 16 -6.85 -2.03 2.08
N VAL A 17 -5.68 -1.53 2.50
CA VAL A 17 -4.94 -2.01 3.67
C VAL A 17 -4.96 -0.93 4.74
N PRO A 18 -5.71 -1.12 5.84
CA PRO A 18 -5.75 -0.17 6.93
C PRO A 18 -4.46 -0.24 7.75
N PHE A 19 -3.86 0.92 8.03
CA PHE A 19 -2.75 1.08 8.96
C PHE A 19 -3.22 1.74 10.26
N PRO A 20 -2.51 1.52 11.39
CA PRO A 20 -2.85 2.14 12.67
C PRO A 20 -2.68 3.68 12.68
N ASP A 21 -1.79 4.22 11.85
CA ASP A 21 -1.43 5.64 11.81
C ASP A 21 -1.17 6.08 10.36
N ALA A 22 -1.53 7.32 10.02
CA ALA A 22 -1.30 7.89 8.69
C ALA A 22 0.18 8.01 8.34
N ARG A 23 1.06 8.20 9.34
CA ARG A 23 2.51 8.18 9.13
C ARG A 23 2.97 6.81 8.62
N LEU A 24 2.47 5.73 9.20
CA LEU A 24 2.83 4.36 8.78
C LEU A 24 2.32 4.07 7.37
N ALA A 25 1.08 4.48 7.06
CA ALA A 25 0.54 4.36 5.70
C ALA A 25 1.39 5.14 4.68
N ALA A 26 1.81 6.36 5.01
CA ALA A 26 2.63 7.20 4.14
C ALA A 26 4.04 6.63 3.92
N VAL A 27 4.68 6.10 4.98
CA VAL A 27 5.99 5.44 4.89
C VAL A 27 5.89 4.18 4.03
N ALA A 28 4.88 3.34 4.26
CA ALA A 28 4.67 2.13 3.45
C ALA A 28 4.42 2.49 1.98
N LEU A 29 3.61 3.51 1.70
CA LEU A 29 3.37 4.02 0.35
C LEU A 29 4.68 4.44 -0.33
N GLN A 30 5.55 5.17 0.36
CA GLN A 30 6.82 5.63 -0.20
C GLN A 30 7.78 4.47 -0.46
N ALA A 31 7.88 3.50 0.45
CA ALA A 31 8.71 2.31 0.29
C ALA A 31 8.25 1.47 -0.91
N LEU A 32 6.94 1.23 -1.02
CA LEU A 32 6.36 0.36 -2.05
C LEU A 32 6.30 1.02 -3.44
N ARG A 33 6.28 2.35 -3.52
CA ARG A 33 6.27 3.11 -4.79
C ARG A 33 7.57 2.98 -5.59
N VAL A 34 8.69 2.70 -4.94
CA VAL A 34 10.00 2.61 -5.60
C VAL A 34 10.11 1.31 -6.41
N ASP A 35 9.35 0.28 -6.04
CA ASP A 35 9.28 -0.96 -6.80
C ASP A 35 8.51 -0.71 -8.11
N LYS A 36 9.21 -0.84 -9.23
CA LYS A 36 8.60 -0.74 -10.56
C LYS A 36 8.06 -2.10 -10.94
N GLU A 37 6.79 -2.17 -11.32
CA GLU A 37 6.21 -3.37 -11.92
C GLU A 37 7.12 -3.94 -13.01
N LEU A 38 7.46 -5.22 -12.88
CA LEU A 38 8.34 -5.94 -13.81
C LEU A 38 7.83 -6.00 -15.26
N SER A 39 6.55 -5.68 -15.51
CA SER A 39 5.94 -5.85 -16.82
C SER A 39 5.01 -4.69 -17.19
N SER A 40 5.12 -4.22 -18.43
CA SER A 40 4.16 -3.29 -19.05
C SER A 40 2.74 -3.89 -19.19
N LEU A 41 2.55 -5.18 -18.88
CA LEU A 41 1.28 -5.90 -18.90
C LEU A 41 0.51 -5.83 -17.57
N VAL A 42 1.06 -5.14 -16.57
CA VAL A 42 0.38 -4.81 -15.31
C VAL A 42 0.60 -3.32 -15.03
N LYS A 43 -0.48 -2.63 -14.70
CA LYS A 43 -0.46 -1.27 -14.17
C LYS A 43 -0.91 -1.33 -12.72
N ARG A 44 -0.20 -0.62 -11.85
CA ARG A 44 -0.51 -0.47 -10.44
C ARG A 44 -0.50 1.01 -10.10
N ASP A 45 -1.48 1.43 -9.33
CA ASP A 45 -1.50 2.74 -8.69
C ASP A 45 -1.57 2.55 -7.17
N LEU A 46 -0.81 3.35 -6.42
CA LEU A 46 -0.83 3.36 -4.97
C LEU A 46 -1.12 4.75 -4.44
N SER A 47 -2.11 4.83 -3.56
CA SER A 47 -2.52 6.05 -2.89
C SER A 47 -2.78 5.78 -1.40
N ALA A 48 -2.50 6.77 -0.56
CA ALA A 48 -2.97 6.77 0.82
C ALA A 48 -4.28 7.57 0.86
N VAL A 49 -5.33 6.96 1.37
CA VAL A 49 -6.68 7.54 1.45
C VAL A 49 -7.14 7.60 2.91
N ALA A 50 -7.94 8.61 3.21
CA ALA A 50 -8.58 8.73 4.51
C ALA A 50 -9.89 7.94 4.51
N PRO A 51 -10.15 7.11 5.54
CA PRO A 51 -11.46 6.50 5.71
C PRO A 51 -12.55 7.56 5.92
N GLU A 52 -13.79 7.23 5.55
CA GLU A 52 -14.93 8.14 5.71
C GLU A 52 -15.10 8.52 7.19
N GLY A 53 -14.89 9.80 7.50
CA GLY A 53 -15.02 10.35 8.85
C GLY A 53 -13.71 10.64 9.58
N SER A 54 -12.54 10.35 8.99
CA SER A 54 -11.25 10.79 9.52
C SER A 54 -10.51 11.71 8.56
N PRO A 55 -9.77 12.72 9.05
CA PRO A 55 -8.90 13.54 8.20
C PRO A 55 -7.61 12.79 7.81
N ASP A 56 -7.26 11.75 8.56
CA ASP A 56 -5.97 11.08 8.46
C ASP A 56 -6.00 9.98 7.40
N ALA A 57 -5.02 10.00 6.48
CA ALA A 57 -4.87 9.02 5.42
C ALA A 57 -4.25 7.71 5.94
N THR A 58 -5.04 6.94 6.67
CA THR A 58 -4.63 5.68 7.33
C THR A 58 -4.78 4.45 6.45
N VAL A 59 -5.44 4.54 5.30
CA VAL A 59 -5.68 3.39 4.43
C VAL A 59 -4.78 3.48 3.20
N LEU A 60 -3.97 2.44 2.97
CA LEU A 60 -3.22 2.29 1.73
C LEU A 60 -4.12 1.61 0.70
N ARG A 61 -4.50 2.35 -0.34
CA ARG A 61 -5.26 1.86 -1.49
C ARG A 61 -4.32 1.50 -2.62
N ILE A 62 -4.51 0.29 -3.16
CA ILE A 62 -3.78 -0.22 -4.30
C ILE A 62 -4.75 -0.63 -5.40
N GLU A 63 -4.58 -0.05 -6.58
CA GLU A 63 -5.40 -0.34 -7.75
C GLU A 63 -4.56 -1.04 -8.81
N TYR A 64 -4.89 -2.30 -9.09
CA TYR A 64 -4.26 -3.10 -10.13
C TYR A 64 -5.11 -3.18 -11.38
N LYS A 65 -4.46 -3.12 -12.53
CA LYS A 65 -5.02 -3.43 -13.85
C LYS A 65 -4.06 -4.33 -14.61
N ALA A 66 -4.52 -5.48 -15.07
CA ALA A 66 -3.68 -6.48 -15.71
C ALA A 66 -4.32 -7.02 -17.00
N ALA A 67 -3.48 -7.44 -17.94
CA ALA A 67 -3.92 -8.07 -19.19
C ALA A 67 -4.61 -9.44 -18.95
N THR A 68 -4.22 -10.16 -17.90
CA THR A 68 -4.80 -11.47 -17.55
C THR A 68 -4.85 -11.68 -16.03
N ASN A 69 -5.76 -12.53 -15.56
CA ASN A 69 -5.83 -12.98 -14.17
C ASN A 69 -4.52 -13.64 -13.69
N ARG A 70 -3.78 -14.31 -14.60
CA ARG A 70 -2.48 -14.92 -14.26
C ARG A 70 -1.46 -13.84 -13.91
N MET A 71 -1.38 -12.78 -14.72
CA MET A 71 -0.47 -11.66 -14.47
C MET A 71 -0.86 -10.91 -13.19
N LEU A 72 -2.16 -10.70 -12.99
CA LEU A 72 -2.69 -10.09 -11.77
C LEU A 72 -2.27 -10.86 -10.53
N ARG A 73 -2.45 -12.19 -10.52
CA ARG A 73 -2.08 -13.03 -9.38
C ARG A 73 -0.59 -12.97 -9.08
N VAL A 74 0.26 -13.04 -10.09
CA VAL A 74 1.72 -12.98 -9.90
C VAL A 74 2.14 -11.62 -9.34
N ALA A 75 1.61 -10.53 -9.89
CA ALA A 75 1.93 -9.18 -9.42
C ALA A 75 1.43 -8.93 -7.98
N VAL A 76 0.20 -9.32 -7.68
CA VAL A 76 -0.40 -9.13 -6.35
C VAL A 76 0.33 -9.96 -5.30
N ASN A 77 0.66 -11.23 -5.59
CA ASN A 77 1.39 -12.07 -4.64
C ASN A 77 2.77 -11.48 -4.31
N SER A 78 3.54 -11.10 -5.33
CA SER A 78 4.85 -10.46 -5.12
C SER A 78 4.73 -9.15 -4.35
N PHE A 79 3.70 -8.35 -4.61
CA PHE A 79 3.46 -7.12 -3.86
C PHE A 79 3.12 -7.36 -2.39
N LEU A 80 2.29 -8.37 -2.10
CA LEU A 80 1.93 -8.72 -0.73
C LEU A 80 3.14 -9.19 0.07
N GLU A 81 4.10 -9.88 -0.57
CA GLU A 81 5.39 -10.22 0.05
C GLU A 81 6.20 -8.97 0.38
N SER A 82 6.30 -8.00 -0.54
CA SER A 82 6.96 -6.72 -0.28
C SER A 82 6.26 -5.90 0.82
N LEU A 83 4.93 -5.89 0.82
CA LEU A 83 4.12 -5.22 1.85
C LEU A 83 4.34 -5.86 3.22
N ALA A 84 4.36 -7.20 3.30
CA ALA A 84 4.63 -7.90 4.55
C ALA A 84 6.01 -7.54 5.12
N LEU A 85 7.05 -7.50 4.28
CA LEU A 85 8.38 -7.06 4.69
C LEU A 85 8.39 -5.61 5.20
N VAL A 86 7.68 -4.71 4.52
CA VAL A 86 7.59 -3.30 4.94
C VAL A 86 6.88 -3.19 6.29
N VAL A 87 5.80 -3.93 6.50
CA VAL A 87 5.05 -3.93 7.77
C VAL A 87 5.89 -4.54 8.91
N GLU A 88 6.61 -5.63 8.66
CA GLU A 88 7.52 -6.26 9.63
C GLU A 88 8.64 -5.29 10.03
N VAL A 89 9.26 -4.62 9.05
CA VAL A 89 10.28 -3.59 9.31
C VAL A 89 9.69 -2.40 10.08
N GLN A 90 8.45 -2.02 9.78
CA GLN A 90 7.77 -0.97 10.54
C GLN A 90 7.51 -1.41 11.99
N GLU A 91 7.15 -2.66 12.26
CA GLU A 91 6.96 -3.17 13.61
C GLU A 91 8.28 -3.17 14.41
N GLU A 92 9.37 -3.63 13.81
CA GLU A 92 10.69 -3.71 14.45
C GLU A 92 11.38 -2.34 14.61
N LEU A 93 11.07 -1.35 13.76
CA LEU A 93 11.66 -0.01 13.84
C LEU A 93 10.79 0.99 14.60
N ASP A 94 9.49 0.73 14.78
CA ASP A 94 8.57 1.68 15.44
C ASP A 94 8.41 1.45 16.95
N VAL A 95 9.34 0.70 17.55
CA VAL A 95 9.45 0.48 19.01
C VAL A 95 9.54 1.82 19.77
N ASP A 96 10.21 2.82 19.18
CA ASP A 96 10.42 4.14 19.80
C ASP A 96 9.16 5.03 19.86
N VAL A 97 8.13 4.78 19.04
CA VAL A 97 6.86 5.54 19.08
C VAL A 97 5.85 4.92 20.07
N VAL A 98 5.92 3.60 20.28
CA VAL A 98 5.09 2.91 21.28
C VAL A 98 5.57 3.25 22.70
N GLU A 99 6.88 3.27 22.94
CA GLU A 99 7.45 3.67 24.23
C GLU A 99 7.19 5.16 24.55
N ALA A 100 7.28 6.05 23.54
CA ALA A 100 7.00 7.48 23.73
C ALA A 100 5.52 7.76 24.07
N ARG A 101 4.56 6.96 23.57
CA ARG A 101 3.13 7.05 23.93
C ARG A 101 2.84 6.46 25.31
N GLN A 102 3.52 5.38 25.72
CA GLN A 102 3.39 4.81 27.06
C GLN A 102 3.98 5.72 28.15
N ALA A 103 5.07 6.45 27.86
CA ALA A 103 5.66 7.41 28.78
C ALA A 103 4.79 8.67 29.02
N GLN A 104 3.92 9.03 28.09
CA GLN A 104 3.05 10.22 28.20
C GLN A 104 1.68 9.94 28.83
N GLY A 105 1.29 8.67 29.00
CA GLY A 105 0.03 8.26 29.63
C GLY A 105 0.10 7.95 31.13
N GLY A 106 1.27 8.10 31.76
CA GLY A 106 1.51 7.73 33.17
C GLY A 106 1.42 8.87 34.19
N SER A 107 0.97 10.07 33.81
CA SER A 107 0.80 11.19 34.74
C SER A 107 -0.58 11.81 34.58
N GLY A 108 -1.54 11.25 35.32
CA GLY A 108 -2.91 11.73 35.48
C GLY A 108 -3.54 11.05 36.67
#